data_AF-A0AA95SEW2-F1
#
_entry.id   AF-A0AA95SEW2-F1
#
_cell.length_a   1.000
_cell.length_b   1.000
_cell.length_c   1.000
_cell.angle_alpha   90.00
_cell.angle_beta   90.00
_cell.angle_gamma   90.00
#
_symmetry.space_group_name_H-M   'P 1'
#
loop_
_entity.id
_entity.type
_entity.pdbx_description
1 polymer ?
#
loop_
_entity_poly.entity_id
_entity_poly.type
_entity_poly.pdbx_seq_one_letter_code
_entity_poly.pdbx_strand_id
1 'polypeptide(L)' 'MVQAEVQAYEMDNNNKVPTLEELKTAGYLKDTKGCPNGQEIAIDTQGNVTAVPKTN' A
#
# COMPACT_ATOMS: atom_id res chain seq x y z
N MET A 1 -1.46 6.93 5.68
CA MET A 1 -1.43 7.60 4.37
C MET A 1 -1.55 6.61 3.21
N VAL A 2 -0.92 5.42 3.29
CA VAL A 2 -1.02 4.36 2.27
C VAL A 2 -2.46 3.96 1.90
N GLN A 3 -3.38 3.88 2.86
CA GLN A 3 -4.76 3.48 2.55
C GLN A 3 -5.48 4.46 1.60
N ALA A 4 -5.16 5.75 1.66
CA ALA A 4 -5.70 6.74 0.73
C ALA A 4 -5.12 6.58 -0.68
N GLU A 5 -3.83 6.21 -0.77
CA GLU A 5 -3.16 5.94 -2.05
C GLU A 5 -3.72 4.68 -2.72
N VAL A 6 -4.02 3.63 -1.94
CA VAL A 6 -4.66 2.41 -2.42
C VAL A 6 -6.02 2.73 -3.05
N GLN A 7 -6.86 3.49 -2.32
CA GLN A 7 -8.17 3.89 -2.82
C GLN A 7 -8.09 4.77 -4.07
N ALA A 8 -7.13 5.71 -4.13
CA ALA A 8 -6.95 6.55 -5.30
C ALA A 8 -6.58 5.72 -6.54
N TYR A 9 -5.64 4.77 -6.38
CA TYR A 9 -5.27 3.87 -7.47
C TYR A 9 -6.43 2.96 -7.88
N GLU A 10 -7.21 2.44 -6.92
CA GLU A 10 -8.40 1.65 -7.21
C GLU A 10 -9.41 2.45 -8.06
N MET A 11 -9.70 3.69 -7.67
CA MET A 11 -10.60 4.55 -8.44
C MET A 11 -10.09 4.80 -9.87
N ASP A 12 -8.80 5.03 -10.03
CA ASP A 12 -8.18 5.27 -11.34
C ASP A 12 -8.07 4.00 -12.21
N ASN A 13 -8.03 2.81 -11.60
CA ASN A 13 -7.80 1.53 -12.28
C ASN A 13 -9.03 0.61 -12.26
N ASN A 14 -10.27 1.14 -12.28
CA ASN A 14 -11.51 0.37 -12.29
C ASN A 14 -11.69 -0.58 -11.08
N ASN A 15 -11.50 -0.08 -9.85
CA ASN A 15 -11.49 -0.85 -8.60
C ASN A 15 -10.43 -1.96 -8.56
N LYS A 16 -9.32 -1.81 -9.29
CA LYS A 16 -8.20 -2.73 -9.21
C LYS A 16 -7.41 -2.43 -7.93
N VAL A 17 -7.41 -3.38 -7.01
CA VAL A 17 -6.60 -3.33 -5.80
C VAL A 17 -5.11 -3.36 -6.17
N PRO A 18 -4.34 -2.29 -5.90
CA PRO A 18 -2.91 -2.30 -6.15
C PRO A 18 -2.14 -3.08 -5.08
N THR A 19 -0.97 -3.53 -5.47
CA THR A 19 0.10 -3.92 -4.55
C THR A 19 0.96 -2.72 -4.15
N LEU A 20 1.74 -2.87 -3.08
CA LEU A 20 2.66 -1.83 -2.63
C LEU A 20 3.74 -1.50 -3.67
N GLU A 21 4.17 -2.49 -4.45
CA GLU A 21 5.09 -2.25 -5.56
C GLU A 21 4.43 -1.45 -6.68
N GLU A 22 3.17 -1.72 -7.01
CA GLU A 22 2.42 -0.94 -7.99
C GLU A 22 2.27 0.50 -7.53
N LEU A 23 1.91 0.76 -6.27
CA LEU A 23 1.79 2.13 -5.75
C LEU A 23 3.13 2.88 -5.77
N LYS A 24 4.24 2.20 -5.47
CA LYS A 24 5.59 2.81 -5.57
C LYS A 24 5.96 3.11 -7.01
N THR A 25 5.71 2.15 -7.91
CA THR A 25 6.03 2.26 -9.34
C THR A 25 5.18 3.34 -10.01
N ALA A 26 3.90 3.41 -9.65
CA ALA A 26 2.96 4.43 -10.11
C ALA A 26 3.20 5.80 -9.42
N GLY A 27 4.15 5.88 -8.48
CA GLY A 27 4.53 7.13 -7.82
C GLY A 27 3.52 7.63 -6.79
N TYR A 28 2.49 6.84 -6.49
CA TYR A 28 1.54 7.08 -5.41
C TYR A 28 2.26 7.02 -4.05
N LEU A 29 3.17 6.07 -3.87
CA LEU A 29 3.85 5.84 -2.60
C LEU A 29 5.34 6.15 -2.74
N LYS A 30 5.74 7.35 -2.31
CA LYS A 30 7.14 7.80 -2.32
C LYS A 30 7.82 7.41 -1.01
N ASP A 31 8.79 6.50 -1.12
CA ASP A 31 9.64 5.96 -0.06
C ASP A 31 8.98 4.91 0.85
N THR A 32 9.62 3.74 0.87
CA THR A 32 9.15 2.50 1.47
C THR A 32 9.35 2.43 2.98
N LYS A 33 9.60 3.56 3.65
CA LYS A 33 9.56 3.66 5.11
C LYS A 33 8.12 3.71 5.62
N GLY A 34 7.32 2.77 5.13
CA GLY A 34 5.86 2.76 5.10
C GLY A 34 5.16 2.69 6.45
N CYS A 35 5.88 2.67 7.57
CA CYS A 35 5.30 2.88 8.89
C CYS A 35 6.37 3.41 9.84
N PRO A 36 6.05 4.38 10.72
CA PRO A 36 6.97 4.84 11.77
C PRO A 36 7.43 3.71 12.71
N ASN A 37 6.76 2.55 12.69
CA ASN A 37 7.06 1.38 13.51
C ASN A 37 8.00 0.35 12.86
N GLY A 38 8.50 0.57 11.63
CA GLY A 38 9.37 -0.41 10.96
C GLY A 38 8.69 -1.74 10.58
N GLN A 39 7.36 -1.82 10.73
CA GLN A 39 6.55 -2.94 10.28
C GLN A 39 6.42 -2.90 8.75
N GLU A 40 6.47 -4.07 8.12
CA GLU A 40 6.06 -4.19 6.73
C GLU A 40 4.56 -3.97 6.63
N ILE A 41 4.11 -3.45 5.51
CA ILE A 41 2.68 -3.29 5.22
C ILE A 41 2.35 -4.29 4.12
N ALA A 42 1.13 -4.81 4.15
CA ALA A 42 0.58 -5.71 3.15
C ALA A 42 -0.81 -5.20 2.77
N ILE A 43 -1.13 -5.23 1.49
CA ILE A 43 -2.46 -4.88 0.98
C ILE A 43 -3.19 -6.19 0.75
N ASP A 44 -4.37 -6.35 1.36
CA ASP A 44 -5.20 -7.53 1.15
C ASP A 44 -5.95 -7.47 -0.20
N THR A 45 -6.66 -8.54 -0.56
CA THR A 45 -7.46 -8.60 -1.80
C THR A 45 -8.66 -7.64 -1.82
N GLN A 46 -8.92 -6.94 -0.73
CA GLN A 46 -9.99 -5.97 -0.58
C GLN A 46 -9.47 -4.53 -0.53
N GLY A 47 -8.16 -4.29 -0.70
CA GLY A 47 -7.57 -2.97 -0.62
C GLY A 47 -7.28 -2.47 0.80
N ASN A 48 -7.41 -3.32 1.82
CA ASN A 48 -7.06 -2.94 3.18
C ASN A 48 -5.55 -3.04 3.39
N VAL A 49 -4.98 -1.95 3.88
CA VAL A 49 -3.58 -1.89 4.29
C VAL A 49 -3.47 -2.44 5.71
N THR A 50 -2.79 -3.56 5.86
CA THR A 50 -2.47 -4.18 7.14
C THR A 50 -0.98 -4.04 7.43
N ALA A 51 -0.60 -3.82 8.69
CA ALA A 51 0.79 -3.84 9.09
C ALA A 51 1.16 -5.26 9.51
N VAL A 52 2.02 -5.92 8.72
CA VAL A 52 2.61 -7.20 9.08
C VAL A 52 3.87 -6.94 9.94
N PRO A 53 3.94 -7.50 11.16
CA PRO A 53 5.15 -7.41 11.95
C PRO A 53 6.30 -8.04 11.16
N LYS A 54 7.39 -7.28 11.00
CA LYS A 54 8.62 -7.80 10.41
C LYS A 54 9.23 -8.75 11.43
N THR A 55 8.94 -10.04 11.34
CA THR A 55 9.57 -11.04 12.19
C THR A 55 11.02 -11.16 11.76
N ASN A 56 11.91 -10.57 12.56
CA ASN A 56 13.36 -10.78 12.50
C ASN A 56 13.74 -12.20 12.92
#